data_AF-A0AAN0J3H0-F1
#
_entry.id   AF-A0AAN0J3H0-F1
#
_cell.length_a   1.000
_cell.length_b   1.000
_cell.length_c   1.000
_cell.angle_alpha   90.00
_cell.angle_beta   90.00
_cell.angle_gamma   90.00
#
_symmetry.space_group_name_H-M   'P 1'
#
loop_
_entity.id
_entity.type
_entity.pdbx_description
1 polymer ?
#
loop_
_entity_poly.entity_id
_entity_poly.type
_entity_poly.pdbx_seq_one_letter_code
_entity_poly.pdbx_strand_id
1 'polypeptide(L)'
;MGAGDTVGGIPRQHSPNGRDQGKDQRPRVRPDTPFPMPRVHNKLGEDNTTTIRVPRIARSLQIDLASALEEWNQDYETTLALSPDSKEELIWWNTQMINWNGKTLLTMGPDLIIESDASTHGWGASHHASSTGGPWSPQEKECHIKCLELLAATLALTTFAKNKTAVSVLMKIDNTIAVAYVNNQEGTVSKELISLTRNLWMWCLKRNIHIQAQHLPGVLNQAADREFRSMRDRSDWSLDHSTFQKINRVYRPLEVDLFASRLTNQCQCYFSWRPYPFAEASNEFLQDWTIMKGFCQTPWNLISRVLTKTEAQEADAILVAPVWKTQPWYPLLLSLIVDWLPPQRRNIE
;
A
#
# COMPACT_ATOMS: atom_id res chain seq x y z
N MET A 1 -77.49 36.13 1.00
CA MET A 1 -76.60 35.37 0.08
C MET A 1 -75.69 36.38 -0.60
N GLY A 2 -74.38 36.42 -0.43
CA GLY A 2 -73.45 35.80 0.51
C GLY A 2 -72.33 36.83 0.71
N ALA A 3 -71.97 37.05 1.97
CA ALA A 3 -70.83 37.85 2.42
C ALA A 3 -69.51 37.20 1.96
N GLY A 4 -68.37 37.87 1.83
CA GLY A 4 -67.95 39.19 2.27
C GLY A 4 -66.43 39.14 2.41
N ASP A 5 -65.75 40.18 1.94
CA ASP A 5 -64.32 40.33 1.80
C ASP A 5 -63.49 40.24 3.09
N THR A 6 -62.17 40.22 2.86
CA THR A 6 -61.08 40.99 3.53
C THR A 6 -59.93 40.26 4.23
N VAL A 7 -58.78 40.83 3.90
CA VAL A 7 -57.38 40.54 4.20
C VAL A 7 -56.98 41.00 5.60
N GLY A 8 -56.03 40.30 6.23
CA GLY A 8 -54.92 40.94 6.96
C GLY A 8 -54.81 40.72 8.48
N GLY A 9 -53.60 40.34 8.92
CA GLY A 9 -53.08 40.74 10.24
C GLY A 9 -52.83 39.63 11.28
N ILE A 10 -51.59 39.15 11.35
CA ILE A 10 -50.97 38.41 12.48
C ILE A 10 -50.48 39.49 13.50
N PRO A 11 -50.54 39.35 14.87
CA PRO A 11 -49.58 38.47 15.58
C PRO A 11 -49.82 37.96 17.03
N ARG A 12 -49.14 36.83 17.28
CA ARG A 12 -48.31 36.44 18.46
C ARG A 12 -48.93 35.89 19.77
N GLN A 13 -48.40 34.69 20.09
CA GLN A 13 -47.92 34.15 21.38
C GLN A 13 -48.93 33.61 22.42
N HIS A 14 -48.95 32.28 22.58
CA HIS A 14 -48.46 31.62 23.80
C HIS A 14 -48.21 30.11 23.59
N SER A 15 -47.17 29.62 24.25
CA SER A 15 -46.45 28.35 24.07
C SER A 15 -47.23 27.04 24.23
N PRO A 16 -46.72 25.95 23.62
CA PRO A 16 -47.30 24.60 23.65
C PRO A 16 -46.84 23.82 24.89
N ASN A 17 -47.70 22.94 25.41
CA ASN A 17 -47.31 21.95 26.40
C ASN A 17 -47.77 20.55 25.98
N GLY A 18 -46.79 19.68 25.73
CA GLY A 18 -46.88 18.23 25.89
C GLY A 18 -47.55 17.43 24.75
N ARG A 19 -46.72 16.78 23.92
CA ARG A 19 -46.59 15.29 23.89
C ARG A 19 -45.65 14.81 22.77
N ASP A 20 -44.89 13.79 23.15
CA ASP A 20 -44.16 12.79 22.33
C ASP A 20 -43.11 13.23 21.32
N GLN A 21 -41.86 13.31 21.82
CA GLN A 21 -40.70 12.83 21.05
C GLN A 21 -40.23 11.51 21.66
N GLY A 22 -40.60 10.40 21.02
CA GLY A 22 -40.00 9.10 21.25
C GLY A 22 -38.52 9.17 20.88
N LYS A 23 -37.67 9.06 21.90
CA LYS A 23 -36.21 8.90 21.76
C LYS A 23 -35.92 7.57 21.07
N ASP A 24 -35.55 7.62 19.80
CA ASP A 24 -34.86 6.52 19.12
C ASP A 24 -33.40 6.47 19.62
N GLN A 25 -33.22 6.00 20.86
CA GLN A 25 -31.91 5.71 21.43
C GLN A 25 -31.61 4.23 21.21
N ARG A 26 -30.93 3.91 20.11
CA ARG A 26 -30.20 2.63 20.01
C ARG A 26 -29.21 2.57 21.18
N PRO A 27 -29.16 1.47 21.94
CA PRO A 27 -28.30 1.39 23.11
C PRO A 27 -26.83 1.53 22.70
N ARG A 28 -26.12 2.50 23.28
CA ARG A 28 -24.66 2.60 23.21
C ARG A 28 -24.07 1.38 23.93
N VAL A 29 -23.51 0.45 23.17
CA VAL A 29 -22.75 -0.69 23.69
C VAL A 29 -21.52 -0.13 24.44
N ARG A 30 -21.34 -0.50 25.72
CA ARG A 30 -20.16 -0.10 26.49
C ARG A 30 -18.95 -0.94 26.02
N PRO A 31 -17.74 -0.36 25.89
CA PRO A 31 -16.56 -1.04 25.30
C PRO A 31 -16.11 -2.33 26.01
N ASP A 32 -16.52 -2.52 27.27
CA ASP A 32 -16.08 -3.61 28.16
C ASP A 32 -17.22 -4.57 28.55
N THR A 33 -18.33 -4.56 27.82
CA THR A 33 -19.42 -5.52 28.08
C THR A 33 -19.10 -6.86 27.40
N PRO A 34 -19.11 -8.00 28.13
CA PRO A 34 -18.89 -9.31 27.54
C PRO A 34 -19.93 -9.61 26.46
N PHE A 35 -19.52 -10.21 25.33
CA PHE A 35 -20.43 -10.53 24.23
C PHE A 35 -20.98 -11.96 24.40
N PRO A 36 -22.30 -12.17 24.29
CA PRO A 36 -22.86 -13.52 24.29
C PRO A 36 -22.37 -14.30 23.06
N MET A 37 -21.76 -15.46 23.27
CA MET A 37 -21.31 -16.39 22.22
C MET A 37 -22.36 -16.68 21.14
N PRO A 38 -23.68 -16.82 21.42
CA PRO A 38 -24.68 -17.11 20.39
C PRO A 38 -24.84 -15.96 19.39
N ARG A 39 -24.63 -14.71 19.83
CA ARG A 39 -24.72 -13.53 18.94
C ARG A 39 -23.52 -13.45 18.01
N VAL A 40 -22.34 -13.84 18.48
CA VAL A 40 -21.11 -13.90 17.66
C VAL A 40 -21.23 -15.04 16.64
N HIS A 41 -21.64 -16.23 17.06
CA HIS A 41 -21.82 -17.39 16.20
C HIS A 41 -22.89 -17.15 15.12
N ASN A 42 -24.06 -16.62 15.49
CA ASN A 42 -25.12 -16.35 14.53
C ASN A 42 -24.72 -15.27 13.51
N LYS A 43 -23.97 -14.24 13.94
CA LYS A 43 -23.45 -13.21 13.02
C LYS A 43 -22.45 -13.79 12.02
N LEU A 44 -21.50 -14.61 12.50
CA LEU A 44 -20.57 -15.35 11.63
C LEU A 44 -21.29 -16.30 10.66
N GLY A 45 -22.40 -16.90 11.08
CA GLY A 45 -23.25 -17.74 10.24
C GLY A 45 -23.95 -16.96 9.12
N GLU A 46 -24.52 -15.80 9.43
CA GLU A 46 -25.13 -14.88 8.46
C GLU A 46 -24.12 -14.35 7.43
N ASP A 47 -22.91 -14.01 7.90
CA ASP A 47 -21.82 -13.53 7.04
C ASP A 47 -21.27 -14.66 6.13
N ASN A 48 -21.40 -15.92 6.53
CA ASN A 48 -21.04 -17.10 5.72
C ASN A 48 -22.12 -17.51 4.71
N THR A 49 -23.38 -17.12 4.90
CA THR A 49 -24.54 -17.55 4.06
C THR A 49 -25.04 -16.49 3.08
N THR A 50 -24.52 -15.26 3.15
CA THR A 50 -24.90 -14.20 2.21
C THR A 50 -24.30 -14.45 0.81
N THR A 51 -25.16 -14.43 -0.22
CA THR A 51 -24.83 -14.65 -1.65
C THR A 51 -23.84 -13.61 -2.21
N ILE A 52 -23.61 -12.53 -1.47
CA ILE A 52 -22.57 -11.54 -1.69
C ILE A 52 -21.38 -11.99 -0.84
N ARG A 53 -20.27 -12.43 -1.46
CA ARG A 53 -19.06 -12.79 -0.71
C ARG A 53 -18.50 -11.55 -0.01
N VAL A 54 -18.95 -11.34 1.22
CA VAL A 54 -18.38 -10.43 2.23
C VAL A 54 -16.90 -10.73 2.35
N PRO A 55 -16.00 -9.73 2.44
CA PRO A 55 -14.66 -9.98 2.90
C PRO A 55 -14.74 -10.87 4.11
N ARG A 56 -14.13 -12.05 4.10
CA ARG A 56 -14.10 -12.84 5.33
C ARG A 56 -12.99 -12.20 6.15
N ILE A 57 -13.33 -11.17 6.91
CA ILE A 57 -12.42 -10.49 7.85
C ILE A 57 -13.01 -10.71 9.24
N ALA A 58 -13.19 -11.97 9.60
CA ALA A 58 -13.70 -12.34 10.91
C ALA A 58 -12.82 -13.41 11.56
N ARG A 59 -11.52 -13.43 11.19
CA ARG A 59 -10.62 -14.50 11.58
C ARG A 59 -10.25 -14.39 13.05
N SER A 60 -9.96 -13.20 13.56
CA SER A 60 -9.71 -13.03 15.00
C SER A 60 -10.95 -13.40 15.81
N LEU A 61 -12.13 -13.02 15.31
CA LEU A 61 -13.42 -13.46 15.88
C LEU A 61 -13.60 -14.98 15.86
N GLN A 62 -13.25 -15.64 14.75
CA GLN A 62 -13.30 -17.11 14.61
C GLN A 62 -12.30 -17.80 15.54
N ILE A 63 -11.10 -17.24 15.71
CA ILE A 63 -10.07 -17.78 16.61
C ILE A 63 -10.53 -17.66 18.06
N ASP A 64 -11.00 -16.48 18.47
CA ASP A 64 -11.52 -16.26 19.84
C ASP A 64 -12.71 -17.19 20.12
N LEU A 65 -13.60 -17.37 19.13
CA LEU A 65 -14.74 -18.29 19.22
C LEU A 65 -14.28 -19.75 19.36
N ALA A 66 -13.31 -20.19 18.53
CA ALA A 66 -12.80 -21.56 18.55
C ALA A 66 -12.09 -21.88 19.88
N SER A 67 -11.23 -20.97 20.36
CA SER A 67 -10.55 -21.13 21.64
C SER A 67 -11.53 -21.19 22.82
N ALA A 68 -12.57 -20.36 22.82
CA ALA A 68 -13.60 -20.42 23.86
C ALA A 68 -14.45 -21.69 23.78
N LEU A 69 -14.79 -22.19 22.59
CA LEU A 69 -15.53 -23.44 22.47
C LEU A 69 -14.73 -24.66 22.94
N GLU A 70 -13.40 -24.65 22.78
CA GLU A 70 -12.49 -25.68 23.30
C GLU A 70 -12.34 -25.60 24.83
N GLU A 71 -12.23 -24.40 25.41
CA GLU A 71 -12.08 -24.22 26.86
C GLU A 71 -13.37 -24.53 27.64
N TRP A 72 -14.54 -24.25 27.07
CA TRP A 72 -15.83 -24.32 27.78
C TRP A 72 -16.71 -25.49 27.31
N ASN A 73 -16.10 -26.53 26.72
CA ASN A 73 -16.78 -27.79 26.34
C ASN A 73 -18.06 -27.58 25.51
N GLN A 74 -18.00 -26.68 24.51
CA GLN A 74 -19.11 -26.32 23.62
C GLN A 74 -20.33 -25.63 24.31
N ASP A 75 -20.15 -25.01 25.48
CA ASP A 75 -21.20 -24.20 26.10
C ASP A 75 -21.34 -22.82 25.41
N TYR A 76 -22.39 -22.69 24.60
CA TYR A 76 -22.69 -21.48 23.84
C TYR A 76 -23.31 -20.37 24.70
N GLU A 77 -23.69 -20.60 25.96
CA GLU A 77 -24.30 -19.56 26.81
C GLU A 77 -23.27 -18.73 27.59
N THR A 78 -21.98 -19.05 27.43
CA THR A 78 -20.88 -18.34 28.11
C THR A 78 -20.55 -17.01 27.45
N THR A 79 -19.98 -16.09 28.23
CA THR A 79 -19.57 -14.77 27.76
C THR A 79 -18.14 -14.79 27.25
N LEU A 80 -17.92 -14.35 26.01
CA LEU A 80 -16.60 -14.27 25.39
C LEU A 80 -15.92 -12.93 25.66
N ALA A 81 -14.68 -12.98 26.15
CA ALA A 81 -13.80 -11.81 26.15
C ALA A 81 -13.14 -11.69 24.78
N LEU A 82 -13.57 -10.70 23.99
CA LEU A 82 -12.99 -10.45 22.67
C LEU A 82 -11.56 -9.92 22.79
N SER A 83 -10.65 -10.49 22.00
CA SER A 83 -9.30 -9.97 21.85
C SER A 83 -9.32 -8.55 21.26
N PRO A 84 -8.26 -7.75 21.48
CA PRO A 84 -8.10 -6.45 20.83
C PRO A 84 -8.26 -6.54 19.30
N ASP A 85 -7.67 -7.56 18.68
CA ASP A 85 -7.74 -7.81 17.24
C ASP A 85 -9.19 -8.04 16.77
N SER A 86 -9.99 -8.80 17.53
CA SER A 86 -11.41 -9.01 17.25
C SER A 86 -12.24 -7.74 17.41
N LYS A 87 -11.93 -6.90 18.41
CA LYS A 87 -12.58 -5.60 18.56
C LYS A 87 -12.26 -4.69 17.37
N GLU A 88 -11.00 -4.68 16.91
CA GLU A 88 -10.61 -3.93 15.71
C GLU A 88 -11.31 -4.45 14.45
N GLU A 89 -11.47 -5.76 14.29
CA GLU A 89 -12.26 -6.36 13.20
C GLU A 89 -13.73 -5.90 13.23
N LEU A 90 -14.37 -5.91 14.40
CA LEU A 90 -15.75 -5.46 14.52
C LEU A 90 -15.92 -3.96 14.23
N ILE A 91 -14.97 -3.14 14.70
CA ILE A 91 -14.94 -1.70 14.40
C ILE A 91 -14.73 -1.50 12.90
N TRP A 92 -13.85 -2.28 12.29
CA TRP A 92 -13.61 -2.27 10.86
C TRP A 92 -14.90 -2.60 10.08
N TRP A 93 -15.60 -3.66 10.43
CA TRP A 93 -16.90 -4.02 9.83
C TRP A 93 -17.89 -2.88 9.91
N ASN A 94 -18.07 -2.32 11.10
CA ASN A 94 -19.01 -1.24 11.33
C ASN A 94 -18.68 0.02 10.52
N THR A 95 -17.39 0.27 10.22
CA THR A 95 -16.95 1.45 9.47
C THR A 95 -16.89 1.22 7.97
N GLN A 96 -16.46 0.04 7.51
CA GLN A 96 -16.21 -0.25 6.09
C GLN A 96 -17.38 -0.93 5.36
N MET A 97 -18.38 -1.45 6.07
CA MET A 97 -19.60 -1.99 5.45
C MET A 97 -20.28 -0.99 4.50
N ILE A 98 -20.24 0.30 4.83
CA ILE A 98 -20.83 1.36 4.00
C ILE A 98 -20.03 1.57 2.70
N ASN A 99 -18.71 1.36 2.76
CA ASN A 99 -17.80 1.49 1.61
C ASN A 99 -17.66 0.19 0.82
N TRP A 100 -18.28 -0.90 1.30
CA TRP A 100 -18.13 -2.19 0.68
C TRP A 100 -18.87 -2.23 -0.66
N ASN A 101 -18.09 -2.38 -1.71
CA ASN A 101 -18.51 -2.35 -3.12
C ASN A 101 -19.15 -3.66 -3.62
N GLY A 102 -19.39 -4.64 -2.74
CA GLY A 102 -19.88 -5.96 -3.13
C GLY A 102 -18.95 -6.73 -4.07
N LYS A 103 -19.42 -7.85 -4.59
CA LYS A 103 -18.75 -8.60 -5.67
C LYS A 103 -19.69 -8.57 -6.88
N THR A 104 -19.29 -7.91 -7.96
CA THR A 104 -20.11 -7.83 -9.18
C THR A 104 -20.36 -9.22 -9.75
N LEU A 105 -21.63 -9.59 -9.94
CA LEU A 105 -22.06 -10.87 -10.53
C LEU A 105 -21.70 -10.96 -12.03
N LEU A 106 -21.54 -9.81 -12.68
CA LEU A 106 -21.08 -9.67 -14.06
C LEU A 106 -19.55 -9.57 -14.08
N THR A 107 -18.88 -10.64 -14.47
CA THR A 107 -17.43 -10.62 -14.71
C THR A 107 -17.17 -9.96 -16.06
N MET A 108 -17.10 -8.63 -16.07
CA MET A 108 -16.38 -7.93 -17.12
C MET A 108 -14.91 -8.38 -17.06
N GLY A 109 -14.24 -8.52 -18.20
CA GLY A 109 -12.81 -8.89 -18.22
C GLY A 109 -11.97 -7.94 -17.36
N PRO A 110 -10.85 -8.41 -16.79
CA PRO A 110 -10.03 -7.58 -15.91
C PRO A 110 -9.48 -6.37 -16.67
N ASP A 111 -9.51 -5.18 -16.05
CA ASP A 111 -8.92 -3.97 -16.60
C ASP A 111 -7.38 -4.05 -16.62
N LEU A 112 -6.79 -4.74 -15.63
CA LEU A 112 -5.36 -5.01 -15.56
C LEU A 112 -5.07 -6.48 -15.30
N ILE A 113 -4.10 -7.04 -16.02
CA ILE A 113 -3.52 -8.35 -15.76
C ILE A 113 -2.07 -8.14 -15.33
N ILE A 114 -1.75 -8.48 -14.08
CA ILE A 114 -0.43 -8.27 -13.49
C ILE A 114 0.16 -9.63 -13.14
N GLU A 115 1.36 -9.91 -13.61
CA GLU A 115 2.14 -11.09 -13.26
C GLU A 115 3.11 -10.69 -12.16
N SER A 116 3.17 -11.46 -11.07
CA SER A 116 4.11 -11.23 -9.97
C SER A 116 4.80 -12.51 -9.60
N ASP A 117 6.07 -12.40 -9.23
CA ASP A 117 6.97 -13.50 -8.94
C ASP A 117 7.85 -13.15 -7.74
N ALA A 118 8.17 -14.16 -6.93
CA ALA A 118 9.05 -14.04 -5.78
C ALA A 118 10.15 -15.09 -5.85
N SER A 119 11.39 -14.65 -5.65
CA SER A 119 12.53 -15.54 -5.44
C SER A 119 13.09 -15.35 -4.03
N THR A 120 14.08 -16.17 -3.65
CA THR A 120 14.83 -15.98 -2.39
C THR A 120 15.65 -14.69 -2.35
N HIS A 121 15.89 -14.05 -3.51
CA HIS A 121 16.76 -12.88 -3.61
C HIS A 121 16.00 -11.56 -3.77
N GLY A 122 14.84 -11.61 -4.42
CA GLY A 122 14.03 -10.43 -4.73
C GLY A 122 12.68 -10.78 -5.33
N TRP A 123 11.97 -9.74 -5.77
CA TRP A 123 10.68 -9.84 -6.43
C TRP A 123 10.74 -9.26 -7.83
N GLY A 124 9.77 -9.67 -8.64
CA GLY A 124 9.53 -9.09 -9.94
C GLY A 124 8.06 -9.10 -10.28
N ALA A 125 7.69 -8.21 -11.18
CA ALA A 125 6.36 -8.10 -11.69
C ALA A 125 6.36 -7.58 -13.11
N SER A 126 5.34 -7.94 -13.88
CA SER A 126 5.16 -7.43 -15.23
C SER A 126 3.70 -7.21 -15.56
N HIS A 127 3.47 -6.20 -16.40
CA HIS A 127 2.18 -5.86 -16.95
C HIS A 127 2.40 -5.40 -18.40
N HIS A 128 1.91 -6.19 -19.36
CA HIS A 128 2.18 -6.03 -20.79
C HIS A 128 3.70 -5.95 -21.09
N ALA A 129 4.18 -4.84 -21.65
CA ALA A 129 5.59 -4.63 -22.00
C ALA A 129 6.39 -3.97 -20.86
N SER A 130 5.74 -3.61 -19.74
CA SER A 130 6.38 -2.97 -18.60
C SER A 130 6.70 -4.00 -17.53
N SER A 131 7.93 -3.97 -17.01
CA SER A 131 8.36 -4.79 -15.89
C SER A 131 8.96 -3.94 -14.78
N THR A 132 8.92 -4.49 -13.58
CA THR A 132 9.51 -3.90 -12.37
C THR A 132 9.94 -5.00 -11.44
N GLY A 133 10.87 -4.72 -10.55
CA GLY A 133 11.33 -5.65 -9.54
C GLY A 133 12.27 -4.98 -8.57
N GLY A 134 12.83 -5.77 -7.66
CA GLY A 134 13.73 -5.27 -6.64
C GLY A 134 14.28 -6.38 -5.74
N PRO A 135 15.42 -6.15 -5.07
CA PRO A 135 15.82 -7.03 -4.00
C PRO A 135 14.84 -6.90 -2.81
N TRP A 136 14.81 -7.94 -1.99
CA TRP A 136 14.14 -7.89 -0.70
C TRP A 136 14.95 -7.07 0.31
N SER A 137 14.25 -6.40 1.23
CA SER A 137 14.89 -5.83 2.42
C SER A 137 15.49 -6.94 3.28
N PRO A 138 16.45 -6.65 4.18
CA PRO A 138 17.00 -7.64 5.10
C PRO A 138 15.92 -8.38 5.89
N GLN A 139 14.91 -7.65 6.38
CA GLN A 139 13.79 -8.22 7.15
C GLN A 139 12.87 -9.07 6.27
N GLU A 140 12.61 -8.64 5.03
CA GLU A 140 11.76 -9.39 4.11
C GLU A 140 12.41 -10.71 3.69
N LYS A 141 13.74 -10.76 3.54
CA LYS A 141 14.47 -11.99 3.21
C LYS A 141 14.29 -13.10 4.25
N GLU A 142 13.97 -12.74 5.48
CA GLU A 142 13.72 -13.69 6.56
C GLU A 142 12.31 -14.31 6.46
N CYS A 143 11.41 -13.72 5.67
CA CYS A 143 10.06 -14.23 5.49
C CYS A 143 10.05 -15.55 4.72
N HIS A 144 9.09 -16.41 5.07
CA HIS A 144 8.84 -17.64 4.33
C HIS A 144 8.43 -17.33 2.88
N ILE A 145 8.78 -18.19 1.92
CA ILE A 145 8.52 -17.96 0.48
C ILE A 145 7.05 -17.61 0.19
N LYS A 146 6.09 -18.29 0.82
CA LYS A 146 4.64 -17.97 0.72
C LYS A 146 4.31 -16.51 1.09
N CYS A 147 5.01 -15.94 2.08
CA CYS A 147 4.86 -14.54 2.47
C CYS A 147 5.49 -13.62 1.42
N LEU A 148 6.66 -13.99 0.89
CA LEU A 148 7.33 -13.26 -0.19
C LEU A 148 6.46 -13.20 -1.46
N GLU A 149 5.72 -14.25 -1.78
CA GLU A 149 4.77 -14.28 -2.91
C GLU A 149 3.65 -13.25 -2.76
N LEU A 150 3.02 -13.20 -1.57
CA LEU A 150 1.99 -12.20 -1.27
C LEU A 150 2.57 -10.79 -1.24
N LEU A 151 3.80 -10.63 -0.74
CA LEU A 151 4.49 -9.36 -0.72
C LEU A 151 4.81 -8.91 -2.15
N ALA A 152 5.32 -9.78 -3.02
CA ALA A 152 5.56 -9.52 -4.43
C ALA A 152 4.26 -9.10 -5.14
N ALA A 153 3.16 -9.81 -4.90
CA ALA A 153 1.84 -9.44 -5.41
C ALA A 153 1.39 -8.05 -4.93
N THR A 154 1.66 -7.70 -3.67
CA THR A 154 1.36 -6.38 -3.10
C THR A 154 2.21 -5.29 -3.74
N LEU A 155 3.51 -5.51 -3.91
CA LEU A 155 4.42 -4.56 -4.57
C LEU A 155 4.05 -4.37 -6.05
N ALA A 156 3.72 -5.46 -6.74
CA ALA A 156 3.25 -5.43 -8.12
C ALA A 156 1.96 -4.60 -8.27
N LEU A 157 0.96 -4.88 -7.44
CA LEU A 157 -0.31 -4.15 -7.44
C LEU A 157 -0.11 -2.67 -7.14
N THR A 158 0.62 -2.34 -6.07
CA THR A 158 0.85 -0.95 -5.67
C THR A 158 1.65 -0.16 -6.71
N THR A 159 2.46 -0.84 -7.52
CA THR A 159 3.19 -0.22 -8.65
C THR A 159 2.27 0.05 -9.83
N PHE A 160 1.61 -0.98 -10.38
CA PHE A 160 0.85 -0.84 -11.63
C PHE A 160 -0.54 -0.22 -11.44
N ALA A 161 -1.13 -0.33 -10.25
CA ALA A 161 -2.43 0.25 -9.92
C ALA A 161 -2.32 1.53 -9.08
N LYS A 162 -1.11 2.12 -8.92
CA LYS A 162 -0.84 3.28 -8.05
C LYS A 162 -1.87 4.41 -8.18
N ASN A 163 -2.14 4.81 -9.42
CA ASN A 163 -3.02 5.93 -9.78
C ASN A 163 -4.38 5.45 -10.33
N LYS A 164 -4.76 4.19 -10.05
CA LYS A 164 -6.03 3.61 -10.50
C LYS A 164 -7.02 3.55 -9.35
N THR A 165 -8.29 3.76 -9.67
CA THR A 165 -9.42 3.59 -8.75
C THR A 165 -10.59 2.98 -9.52
N ALA A 166 -11.47 2.24 -8.85
CA ALA A 166 -12.64 1.63 -9.48
C ALA A 166 -12.33 0.68 -10.67
N VAL A 167 -11.25 -0.10 -10.57
CA VAL A 167 -10.80 -1.05 -11.62
C VAL A 167 -10.78 -2.48 -11.11
N SER A 168 -10.91 -3.45 -12.02
CA SER A 168 -10.68 -4.86 -11.75
C SER A 168 -9.26 -5.28 -12.15
N VAL A 169 -8.58 -5.96 -11.23
CA VAL A 169 -7.20 -6.44 -11.40
C VAL A 169 -7.16 -7.96 -11.26
N LEU A 170 -6.60 -8.64 -12.25
CA LEU A 170 -6.26 -10.05 -12.21
C LEU A 170 -4.76 -10.20 -11.95
N MET A 171 -4.42 -10.70 -10.76
CA MET A 171 -3.07 -11.10 -10.38
C MET A 171 -2.79 -12.52 -10.88
N LYS A 172 -1.66 -12.72 -11.54
CA LYS A 172 -1.13 -14.03 -11.91
C LYS A 172 0.07 -14.34 -11.01
N ILE A 173 -0.04 -15.38 -10.20
CA ILE A 173 0.91 -15.74 -9.14
C ILE A 173 1.21 -17.24 -9.28
N ASP A 174 2.44 -17.67 -9.09
CA ASP A 174 2.85 -19.08 -9.23
C ASP A 174 2.67 -19.90 -7.95
N ASN A 175 2.39 -19.24 -6.84
CA ASN A 175 2.07 -19.88 -5.58
C ASN A 175 0.56 -20.01 -5.36
N THR A 176 0.07 -21.25 -5.39
CA THR A 176 -1.36 -21.56 -5.18
C THR A 176 -1.89 -21.15 -3.81
N ILE A 177 -1.03 -21.10 -2.78
CA ILE A 177 -1.41 -20.64 -1.45
C ILE A 177 -1.61 -19.12 -1.49
N ALA A 178 -0.68 -18.36 -2.08
CA ALA A 178 -0.84 -16.92 -2.26
C ALA A 178 -2.12 -16.58 -3.07
N VAL A 179 -2.39 -17.33 -4.15
CA VAL A 179 -3.64 -17.22 -4.93
C VAL A 179 -4.88 -17.43 -4.05
N ALA A 180 -4.87 -18.45 -3.20
CA ALA A 180 -5.98 -18.72 -2.29
C ALA A 180 -6.19 -17.58 -1.27
N TYR A 181 -5.11 -17.06 -0.68
CA TYR A 181 -5.19 -15.92 0.25
C TYR A 181 -5.74 -14.66 -0.41
N VAL A 182 -5.29 -14.35 -1.63
CA VAL A 182 -5.83 -13.20 -2.40
C VAL A 182 -7.33 -13.40 -2.67
N ASN A 183 -7.74 -14.55 -3.19
CA ASN A 183 -9.14 -14.78 -3.61
C ASN A 183 -10.13 -14.96 -2.46
N ASN A 184 -9.69 -15.61 -1.38
CA ASN A 184 -10.57 -15.96 -0.26
C ASN A 184 -10.54 -14.92 0.85
N GLN A 185 -9.61 -13.94 0.78
CA GLN A 185 -9.43 -12.86 1.75
C GLN A 185 -9.09 -13.35 3.17
N GLU A 186 -8.82 -14.64 3.29
CA GLU A 186 -8.59 -15.39 4.52
C GLU A 186 -7.74 -16.62 4.20
N GLY A 187 -6.99 -17.07 5.19
CA GLY A 187 -6.34 -18.39 5.18
C GLY A 187 -6.13 -18.89 6.60
N THR A 188 -5.81 -20.17 6.75
CA THR A 188 -6.22 -20.87 7.97
C THR A 188 -5.26 -20.83 9.15
N VAL A 189 -3.97 -20.48 8.98
CA VAL A 189 -2.96 -20.77 10.04
C VAL A 189 -1.89 -19.69 10.31
N SER A 190 -1.35 -18.98 9.29
CA SER A 190 -0.23 -18.06 9.52
C SER A 190 -0.66 -16.62 9.81
N LYS A 191 -0.28 -16.09 10.99
CA LYS A 191 -0.50 -14.69 11.38
C LYS A 191 0.15 -13.71 10.39
N GLU A 192 1.35 -14.02 9.89
CA GLU A 192 2.05 -13.17 8.91
C GLU A 192 1.30 -13.09 7.58
N LEU A 193 0.86 -14.24 7.04
CA LEU A 193 0.09 -14.26 5.78
C LEU A 193 -1.24 -13.53 5.93
N ILE A 194 -1.90 -13.66 7.09
CA ILE A 194 -3.14 -12.93 7.39
C ILE A 194 -2.87 -11.42 7.40
N SER A 195 -1.82 -10.97 8.09
CA SER A 195 -1.44 -9.55 8.14
C SER A 195 -1.14 -8.98 6.74
N LEU A 196 -0.34 -9.68 5.94
CA LEU A 196 -0.04 -9.27 4.55
C LEU A 196 -1.30 -9.21 3.68
N THR A 197 -2.16 -10.24 3.79
CA THR A 197 -3.42 -10.30 3.05
C THR A 197 -4.36 -9.16 3.43
N ARG A 198 -4.47 -8.83 4.72
CA ARG A 198 -5.26 -7.70 5.20
C ARG A 198 -4.72 -6.39 4.65
N ASN A 199 -3.41 -6.16 4.68
CA ASN A 199 -2.80 -4.94 4.15
C ASN A 199 -3.07 -4.77 2.65
N LEU A 200 -2.93 -5.84 1.87
CA LEU A 200 -3.26 -5.87 0.45
C LEU A 200 -4.73 -5.50 0.19
N TRP A 201 -5.65 -6.14 0.90
CA TRP A 201 -7.09 -5.90 0.76
C TRP A 201 -7.50 -4.50 1.20
N MET A 202 -6.94 -4.00 2.30
CA MET A 202 -7.17 -2.63 2.77
C MET A 202 -6.76 -1.59 1.73
N TRP A 203 -5.61 -1.82 1.07
CA TRP A 203 -5.15 -0.96 0.00
C TRP A 203 -6.11 -0.97 -1.20
N CYS A 204 -6.62 -2.15 -1.59
CA CYS A 204 -7.60 -2.30 -2.66
C CYS A 204 -8.93 -1.60 -2.33
N LEU A 205 -9.47 -1.84 -1.13
CA LEU A 205 -10.76 -1.30 -0.68
C LEU A 205 -10.76 0.22 -0.65
N LYS A 206 -9.69 0.84 -0.13
CA LYS A 206 -9.53 2.31 -0.13
C LYS A 206 -9.62 2.92 -1.53
N ARG A 207 -9.32 2.15 -2.58
CA ARG A 207 -9.27 2.60 -3.98
C ARG A 207 -10.41 2.04 -4.83
N ASN A 208 -11.37 1.32 -4.23
CA ASN A 208 -12.42 0.61 -4.96
C ASN A 208 -11.85 -0.35 -6.03
N ILE A 209 -10.70 -1.00 -5.76
CA ILE A 209 -10.09 -1.94 -6.69
C ILE A 209 -10.64 -3.34 -6.40
N HIS A 210 -11.13 -4.03 -7.43
CA HIS A 210 -11.56 -5.42 -7.35
C HIS A 210 -10.42 -6.35 -7.75
N ILE A 211 -9.77 -6.97 -6.76
CA ILE A 211 -8.66 -7.90 -7.00
C ILE A 211 -9.13 -9.36 -7.08
N GLN A 212 -8.59 -10.09 -8.05
CA GLN A 212 -8.69 -11.54 -8.19
C GLN A 212 -7.31 -12.11 -8.48
N ALA A 213 -7.07 -13.37 -8.13
CA ALA A 213 -5.83 -14.08 -8.43
C ALA A 213 -6.07 -15.36 -9.24
N GLN A 214 -5.14 -15.67 -10.14
CA GLN A 214 -5.08 -16.91 -10.89
C GLN A 214 -3.68 -17.49 -10.79
N HIS A 215 -3.61 -18.82 -10.70
CA HIS A 215 -2.33 -19.51 -10.70
C HIS A 215 -1.67 -19.47 -12.08
N LEU A 216 -0.40 -19.07 -12.15
CA LEU A 216 0.46 -19.09 -13.33
C LEU A 216 1.67 -19.98 -13.05
N PRO A 217 1.90 -21.09 -13.75
CA PRO A 217 3.06 -21.96 -13.49
C PRO A 217 4.39 -21.21 -13.48
N GLY A 218 5.23 -21.41 -12.46
CA GLY A 218 6.49 -20.68 -12.26
C GLY A 218 7.46 -20.73 -13.45
N VAL A 219 7.45 -21.79 -14.25
CA VAL A 219 8.25 -21.89 -15.50
C VAL A 219 7.93 -20.75 -16.48
N LEU A 220 6.68 -20.27 -16.48
CA LEU A 220 6.21 -19.14 -17.29
C LEU A 220 6.40 -17.79 -16.58
N ASN A 221 6.60 -17.80 -15.26
CA ASN A 221 6.69 -16.62 -14.42
C ASN A 221 8.13 -16.39 -13.95
N GLN A 222 9.00 -15.95 -14.86
CA GLN A 222 10.41 -15.67 -14.56
C GLN A 222 10.68 -14.17 -14.40
N ALA A 223 9.70 -13.42 -13.90
CA ALA A 223 9.83 -11.97 -13.79
C ALA A 223 10.85 -11.57 -12.71
N ALA A 224 10.82 -12.20 -11.53
CA ALA A 224 11.74 -11.89 -10.44
C ALA A 224 13.18 -12.24 -10.81
N ASP A 225 13.40 -13.40 -11.41
CA ASP A 225 14.73 -13.82 -11.84
C ASP A 225 15.31 -12.90 -12.92
N ARG A 226 14.50 -12.45 -13.87
CA ARG A 226 14.93 -11.49 -14.91
C ARG A 226 15.28 -10.13 -14.32
N GLU A 227 14.43 -9.61 -13.43
CA GLU A 227 14.66 -8.29 -12.80
C GLU A 227 15.86 -8.32 -11.85
N PHE A 228 16.00 -9.38 -11.05
CA PHE A 228 17.16 -9.56 -10.19
C PHE A 228 18.47 -9.65 -11.00
N ARG A 229 18.47 -10.35 -12.15
CA ARG A 229 19.63 -10.39 -13.06
C ARG A 229 19.92 -9.01 -13.65
N SER A 230 18.89 -8.24 -14.03
CA SER A 230 19.07 -6.86 -14.52
C SER A 230 19.64 -5.93 -13.43
N MET A 231 19.36 -6.18 -12.16
CA MET A 231 19.78 -5.34 -11.02
C MET A 231 21.13 -5.68 -10.43
N ARG A 232 21.77 -6.78 -10.85
CA ARG A 232 23.17 -7.02 -10.53
C ARG A 232 24.10 -5.97 -11.16
N ASP A 233 23.57 -5.16 -12.07
CA ASP A 233 24.22 -3.93 -12.50
C ASP A 233 24.26 -2.94 -11.32
N ARG A 234 25.41 -2.31 -11.07
CA ARG A 234 25.72 -1.54 -9.83
C ARG A 234 25.00 -0.19 -9.75
N SER A 235 23.78 -0.13 -10.27
CA SER A 235 23.00 1.06 -10.49
C SER A 235 22.08 1.42 -9.32
N ASP A 236 21.72 0.47 -8.44
CA ASP A 236 20.93 0.71 -7.22
C ASP A 236 21.84 0.73 -5.98
N TRP A 237 22.63 1.80 -5.85
CA TRP A 237 23.56 2.04 -4.74
C TRP A 237 22.97 3.10 -3.81
N SER A 238 23.34 3.07 -2.53
CA SER A 238 22.98 4.12 -1.57
C SER A 238 24.16 4.65 -0.81
N LEU A 239 24.20 5.97 -0.58
CA LEU A 239 25.06 6.55 0.44
C LEU A 239 24.68 5.97 1.80
N ASP A 240 25.69 5.84 2.67
CA ASP A 240 25.42 5.54 4.06
C ASP A 240 24.63 6.68 4.70
N HIS A 241 23.68 6.32 5.58
CA HIS A 241 22.77 7.29 6.16
C HIS A 241 23.51 8.39 6.93
N SER A 242 24.65 8.08 7.55
CA SER A 242 25.43 9.08 8.30
C SER A 242 26.03 10.16 7.39
N THR A 243 26.50 9.78 6.20
CA THR A 243 27.02 10.69 5.19
C THR A 243 25.91 11.51 4.56
N PHE A 244 24.77 10.89 4.24
CA PHE A 244 23.59 11.63 3.78
C PHE A 244 23.13 12.68 4.80
N GLN A 245 23.07 12.33 6.09
CA GLN A 245 22.73 13.30 7.14
C GLN A 245 23.71 14.47 7.22
N LYS A 246 25.00 14.27 6.94
CA LYS A 246 25.97 15.38 6.84
C LYS A 246 25.64 16.29 5.66
N ILE A 247 25.35 15.72 4.49
CA ILE A 247 24.96 16.46 3.28
C ILE A 247 23.68 17.28 3.54
N ASN A 248 22.65 16.63 4.10
CA ASN A 248 21.35 17.24 4.41
C ASN A 248 21.46 18.40 5.42
N ARG A 249 22.44 18.33 6.34
CA ARG A 249 22.73 19.43 7.28
C ARG A 249 23.36 20.64 6.61
N VAL A 250 24.23 20.43 5.63
CA VAL A 250 24.93 21.52 4.92
C VAL A 250 23.99 22.24 3.96
N TYR A 251 23.24 21.47 3.17
CA TYR A 251 22.45 22.00 2.07
C TYR A 251 20.95 22.21 2.39
N ARG A 252 20.57 22.09 3.68
CA ARG A 252 19.19 22.18 4.22
C ARG A 252 18.29 21.01 3.74
N PRO A 253 17.02 20.88 4.20
CA PRO A 253 16.30 19.62 4.05
C PRO A 253 16.04 19.35 2.58
N LEU A 254 16.67 18.29 2.10
CA LEU A 254 16.37 17.64 0.84
C LEU A 254 14.94 17.12 0.91
N GLU A 255 14.14 17.49 -0.08
CA GLU A 255 12.71 17.21 -0.08
C GLU A 255 12.41 15.93 -0.85
N VAL A 256 13.13 15.71 -1.95
CA VAL A 256 12.88 14.62 -2.89
C VAL A 256 14.17 13.86 -3.17
N ASP A 257 14.16 12.55 -2.95
CA ASP A 257 15.21 11.64 -3.42
C ASP A 257 14.92 11.21 -4.86
N LEU A 258 15.81 11.56 -5.77
CA LEU A 258 15.71 11.28 -7.20
C LEU A 258 16.54 10.03 -7.52
N PHE A 259 15.97 9.13 -8.33
CA PHE A 259 16.58 7.86 -8.73
C PHE A 259 16.65 6.80 -7.63
N ALA A 260 15.89 6.99 -6.54
CA ALA A 260 15.85 6.04 -5.44
C ALA A 260 14.84 4.91 -5.65
N SER A 261 15.07 3.81 -4.94
CA SER A 261 14.12 2.72 -4.77
C SER A 261 13.55 2.73 -3.35
N ARG A 262 12.57 1.86 -3.08
CA ARG A 262 12.00 1.66 -1.75
C ARG A 262 13.06 1.38 -0.67
N LEU A 263 14.20 0.81 -1.05
CA LEU A 263 15.28 0.42 -0.11
C LEU A 263 16.42 1.42 -0.05
N THR A 264 16.57 2.30 -1.05
CA THR A 264 17.69 3.25 -1.15
C THR A 264 17.27 4.70 -0.94
N ASN A 265 15.96 4.96 -0.81
CA ASN A 265 15.41 6.28 -0.51
C ASN A 265 15.85 6.81 0.86
N GLN A 266 16.28 8.07 0.88
CA GLN A 266 16.75 8.79 2.07
C GLN A 266 15.90 10.00 2.44
N CYS A 267 14.92 10.37 1.59
CA CYS A 267 13.97 11.47 1.83
C CYS A 267 12.56 10.95 2.15
N GLN A 268 11.66 11.83 2.60
CA GLN A 268 10.27 11.43 2.81
C GLN A 268 9.53 11.16 1.49
N CYS A 269 9.85 11.94 0.46
CA CYS A 269 9.36 11.77 -0.91
C CYS A 269 10.50 11.25 -1.79
N TYR A 270 10.21 10.31 -2.69
CA TYR A 270 11.17 9.84 -3.67
C TYR A 270 10.54 9.55 -5.01
N PHE A 271 11.32 9.79 -6.05
CA PHE A 271 11.00 9.41 -7.40
C PHE A 271 11.89 8.26 -7.84
N SER A 272 11.35 7.44 -8.74
CA SER A 272 12.02 6.25 -9.24
C SER A 272 12.09 6.23 -10.77
N TRP A 273 13.22 5.76 -11.31
CA TRP A 273 13.46 5.80 -12.75
C TRP A 273 12.73 4.70 -13.50
N ARG A 274 12.44 3.60 -12.80
CA ARG A 274 11.48 2.57 -13.21
C ARG A 274 10.18 2.77 -12.43
N PRO A 275 9.07 2.16 -12.84
CA PRO A 275 7.90 2.08 -11.98
C PRO A 275 8.25 1.33 -10.69
N TYR A 276 8.32 1.99 -9.53
CA TYR A 276 8.52 1.34 -8.24
C TYR A 276 7.30 1.53 -7.32
N PRO A 277 7.07 0.58 -6.39
CA PRO A 277 5.99 0.69 -5.43
C PRO A 277 6.26 1.83 -4.46
N PHE A 278 5.25 2.66 -4.20
CA PHE A 278 5.30 3.81 -3.27
C PHE A 278 6.12 5.03 -3.73
N ALA A 279 6.81 4.97 -4.88
CA ALA A 279 7.49 6.13 -5.43
C ALA A 279 6.47 7.20 -5.84
N GLU A 280 6.66 8.47 -5.47
CA GLU A 280 5.68 9.54 -5.71
C GLU A 280 5.51 9.84 -7.20
N ALA A 281 6.60 9.75 -7.96
CA ALA A 281 6.58 9.73 -9.42
C ALA A 281 7.48 8.63 -9.97
N SER A 282 7.13 8.16 -11.17
CA SER A 282 7.97 7.29 -11.98
C SER A 282 8.52 8.09 -13.17
N ASN A 283 9.75 7.81 -13.59
CA ASN A 283 10.51 8.55 -14.60
C ASN A 283 10.79 10.01 -14.20
N GLU A 284 11.83 10.20 -13.38
CA GLU A 284 12.29 11.50 -12.86
C GLU A 284 12.56 12.52 -13.94
N PHE A 285 13.01 12.07 -15.11
CA PHE A 285 13.37 12.95 -16.21
C PHE A 285 12.16 13.71 -16.77
N LEU A 286 10.93 13.22 -16.54
CA LEU A 286 9.69 13.91 -16.93
C LEU A 286 9.23 14.95 -15.90
N GLN A 287 9.80 14.95 -14.70
CA GLN A 287 9.39 15.86 -13.62
C GLN A 287 10.05 17.24 -13.79
N ASP A 288 9.42 18.28 -13.25
CA ASP A 288 9.98 19.64 -13.24
C ASP A 288 10.91 19.81 -12.04
N TRP A 289 12.22 19.89 -12.27
CA TRP A 289 13.20 19.98 -11.18
C TRP A 289 13.35 21.39 -10.63
N THR A 290 12.79 22.41 -11.29
CA THR A 290 12.91 23.81 -10.85
C THR A 290 12.16 24.10 -9.55
N ILE A 291 11.15 23.28 -9.23
CA ILE A 291 10.28 23.46 -8.07
C ILE A 291 10.62 22.53 -6.89
N MET A 292 11.74 21.81 -6.94
CA MET A 292 12.11 20.83 -5.92
C MET A 292 13.58 20.92 -5.52
N LYS A 293 13.88 20.53 -4.28
CA LYS A 293 15.26 20.32 -3.80
C LYS A 293 15.61 18.85 -3.92
N GLY A 294 16.06 18.48 -5.13
CA GLY A 294 16.37 17.11 -5.49
C GLY A 294 17.73 16.65 -4.98
N PHE A 295 17.75 15.49 -4.33
CA PHE A 295 18.95 14.72 -4.05
C PHE A 295 19.10 13.63 -5.12
N CYS A 296 20.19 13.62 -5.88
CA CYS A 296 20.40 12.68 -6.99
C CYS A 296 21.36 11.57 -6.58
N GLN A 297 20.82 10.39 -6.31
CA GLN A 297 21.58 9.14 -6.14
C GLN A 297 21.50 8.29 -7.41
N THR A 298 21.89 8.90 -8.52
CA THR A 298 21.66 8.34 -9.85
C THR A 298 22.55 7.13 -10.15
N PRO A 299 22.06 6.15 -10.92
CA PRO A 299 22.92 5.23 -11.67
C PRO A 299 24.03 5.98 -12.44
N TRP A 300 25.25 5.44 -12.43
CA TRP A 300 26.43 6.11 -13.00
C TRP A 300 26.29 6.42 -14.50
N ASN A 301 25.62 5.54 -15.24
CA ASN A 301 25.34 5.70 -16.66
C ASN A 301 24.31 6.81 -16.97
N LEU A 302 23.59 7.31 -15.96
CA LEU A 302 22.60 8.37 -16.11
C LEU A 302 23.14 9.76 -15.73
N ILE A 303 24.35 9.88 -15.17
CA ILE A 303 24.95 11.17 -14.77
C ILE A 303 24.89 12.20 -15.91
N SER A 304 25.29 11.85 -17.13
CA SER A 304 25.25 12.78 -18.27
C SER A 304 23.85 13.35 -18.50
N ARG A 305 22.81 12.52 -18.34
CA ARG A 305 21.41 12.93 -18.53
C ARG A 305 20.93 13.80 -17.39
N VAL A 306 21.35 13.52 -16.15
CA VAL A 306 21.07 14.36 -14.98
C VAL A 306 21.64 15.76 -15.23
N LEU A 307 22.92 15.87 -15.56
CA LEU A 307 23.59 17.16 -15.82
C LEU A 307 22.92 17.94 -16.96
N THR A 308 22.62 17.27 -18.07
CA THR A 308 21.95 17.91 -19.21
C THR A 308 20.57 18.46 -18.81
N LYS A 309 19.81 17.73 -17.98
CA LYS A 309 18.51 18.19 -17.50
C LYS A 309 18.64 19.35 -16.51
N THR A 310 19.58 19.26 -15.58
CA THR A 310 19.89 20.33 -14.62
C THR A 310 20.24 21.62 -15.34
N GLU A 311 21.11 21.56 -16.35
CA GLU A 311 21.47 22.71 -17.20
C GLU A 311 20.26 23.23 -17.99
N ALA A 312 19.52 22.36 -18.67
CA ALA A 312 18.39 22.77 -19.50
C ALA A 312 17.22 23.40 -18.73
N GLN A 313 17.05 23.04 -17.45
CA GLN A 313 16.01 23.59 -16.58
C GLN A 313 16.51 24.71 -15.68
N GLU A 314 17.81 25.01 -15.69
CA GLU A 314 18.44 25.92 -14.72
C GLU A 314 18.05 25.56 -13.27
N ALA A 315 17.99 24.25 -12.97
CA ALA A 315 17.52 23.73 -11.68
C ALA A 315 18.68 23.49 -10.71
N ASP A 316 18.42 23.67 -9.41
CA ASP A 316 19.37 23.30 -8.36
C ASP A 316 19.17 21.84 -7.94
N ALA A 317 20.24 21.04 -7.98
CA ALA A 317 20.21 19.64 -7.53
C ALA A 317 21.51 19.25 -6.82
N ILE A 318 21.40 18.42 -5.78
CA ILE A 318 22.56 17.84 -5.10
C ILE A 318 22.87 16.50 -5.76
N LEU A 319 23.96 16.46 -6.53
CA LEU A 319 24.42 15.24 -7.19
C LEU A 319 25.62 14.64 -6.46
N VAL A 320 25.53 13.36 -6.17
CA VAL A 320 26.67 12.56 -5.71
C VAL A 320 27.29 11.87 -6.92
N ALA A 321 28.49 12.30 -7.32
CA ALA A 321 29.21 11.76 -8.47
C ALA A 321 30.63 11.32 -8.09
N PRO A 322 31.15 10.24 -8.70
CA PRO A 322 32.53 9.82 -8.49
C PRO A 322 33.51 10.77 -9.18
N VAL A 323 34.73 10.89 -8.65
CA VAL A 323 35.80 11.71 -9.25
C VAL A 323 36.47 10.97 -10.41
N TRP A 324 35.73 10.74 -11.50
CA TRP A 324 36.20 10.02 -12.69
C TRP A 324 36.54 10.99 -13.83
N LYS A 325 37.76 11.54 -13.79
CA LYS A 325 38.22 12.61 -14.70
C LYS A 325 38.19 12.27 -16.18
N THR A 326 38.20 10.98 -16.53
CA THR A 326 38.19 10.49 -17.92
C THR A 326 36.78 10.34 -18.49
N GLN A 327 35.74 10.54 -17.69
CA GLN A 327 34.36 10.37 -18.16
C GLN A 327 33.90 11.57 -18.99
N PRO A 328 33.13 11.33 -20.08
CA PRO A 328 32.68 12.42 -20.96
C PRO A 328 31.82 13.48 -20.25
N TRP A 329 31.09 13.10 -19.19
CA TRP A 329 30.27 14.01 -18.41
C TRP A 329 31.05 14.84 -17.38
N TYR A 330 32.30 14.49 -17.10
CA TYR A 330 33.09 15.13 -16.04
C TYR A 330 33.36 16.63 -16.30
N PRO A 331 33.69 17.09 -17.52
CA PRO A 331 33.83 18.51 -17.80
C PRO A 331 32.53 19.29 -17.60
N LEU A 332 31.39 18.73 -18.02
CA LEU A 332 30.07 19.35 -17.82
C LEU A 332 29.71 19.42 -16.33
N LEU A 333 30.05 18.38 -15.56
CA LEU A 333 29.88 18.42 -14.11
C LEU A 333 30.65 19.62 -13.52
N LEU A 334 31.93 19.80 -13.89
CA LEU A 334 32.74 20.90 -13.36
C LEU A 334 32.20 22.28 -13.73
N SER A 335 31.62 22.45 -14.93
CA SER A 335 31.03 23.74 -15.32
C SER A 335 29.73 24.07 -14.60
N LEU A 336 29.02 23.07 -14.08
CA LEU A 336 27.74 23.24 -13.38
C LEU A 336 27.87 23.28 -11.85
N ILE A 337 29.05 22.99 -11.28
CA ILE A 337 29.25 23.02 -9.82
C ILE A 337 29.13 24.46 -9.29
N VAL A 338 28.21 24.66 -8.36
CA VAL A 338 28.08 25.90 -7.57
C VAL A 338 28.74 25.77 -6.20
N ASP A 339 28.65 24.60 -5.58
CA ASP A 339 29.32 24.23 -4.33
C ASP A 339 29.59 22.72 -4.31
N TRP A 340 30.57 22.26 -3.52
CA TRP A 340 30.87 20.84 -3.41
C TRP A 340 31.47 20.46 -2.05
N LEU A 341 31.10 19.27 -1.56
CA LEU A 341 31.75 18.63 -0.42
C LEU A 341 32.83 17.66 -0.92
N PRO A 342 34.08 17.76 -0.43
CA PRO A 342 35.13 16.85 -0.83
C PRO A 342 34.87 15.43 -0.32
N PRO A 343 35.32 14.40 -1.05
CA PRO A 343 35.19 13.02 -0.60
C PRO A 343 35.89 12.86 0.75
N GLN A 344 35.16 12.36 1.75
CA GLN A 344 35.77 11.98 3.03
C GLN A 344 36.73 10.81 2.76
N ARG A 345 38.03 11.03 2.92
CA ARG A 345 39.01 9.94 2.89
C ARG A 345 38.61 8.96 3.98
N ARG A 346 38.27 7.72 3.60
CA ARG A 346 38.30 6.63 4.57
C ARG A 346 39.76 6.50 5.01
N ASN A 347 40.04 6.79 6.28
CA ASN A 347 41.20 6.20 6.92
C ASN A 347 40.95 4.70 6.88
N ILE A 348 41.57 4.03 5.91
CA ILE A 348 41.69 2.59 5.92
C ILE A 348 42.79 2.36 6.96
N GLU A 349 42.38 2.19 8.22
CA GLU A 349 43.20 1.56 9.26
C GLU A 349 43.10 0.04 9.13
#